data_AF-A0A4Q2DQH2-F1
#
_entry.id   AF-A0A4Q2DQH2-F1
#
_cell.length_a   1.000
_cell.length_b   1.000
_cell.length_c   1.000
_cell.angle_alpha   90.00
_cell.angle_beta   90.00
_cell.angle_gamma   90.00
#
_symmetry.space_group_name_H-M   'P 1'
#
loop_
_entity.id
_entity.type
_entity.pdbx_description
1 polymer ?
#
loop_
_entity_poly.entity_id
_entity_poly.type
_entity_poly.pdbx_seq_one_letter_code
_entity_poly.pdbx_strand_id
1 'polypeptide(L)'
;MFGLTFIWMCRLSYNTYRRGLFRLSDEDYRWQVLRSTVSPLLFQFTNFVFISGIQNVLLLLLGLPAKTAALQADTSLSASDYALAALALTLLLVEFTADNQQYAYHAYKHSYLARQKDDKTAPYYNQLEHWVGSRLSWSLNDAKRGFVTRGLWAYSRHPNFFCEQAFWLVITLLPLLAPSAPNLAHAPLSVIIASLSDSEQREALCAALYPTAVHLLPALSLSALFFSSTLFTESISKKKYPQAISSSDPLAEVPDFGRYQLLRTLSAEEFPLDDPDRRVIMVGDIHGMYRPLTRLLTKLDYDPNSDVLVHTGDFLVKGLHHHSIATLDFMALHNITGVRGNHDQEVIEWKGWIDWIRSTKEGSEWLQRMEQNWKHIHNGKKPFNLDHFLDYQRHSASGRDKRWWKLIPAGWKFLSDPYRIARDMSKEQYEYLLSLPLALYIPSAHTFVVHAGILPSDPRYPYYDRKRQPLARIPGLSRSDSPDSVCSGSKDRLSCMSRVREAQELAILSQIPQNKHPWVLMNMRGIKKGKVFRSVSYRYLVYGRKLSAVVLGGDIGLIDEDADDWTIEDSDGDEVDDESDDEDDESDENEDDQGYDDEDDEVDSNKRRRKKKHHDGDTIRFGVNRKAKLATVKCP
;
A
#
# COMPACT_ATOMS: atom_id res chain seq x y z
N MET A 1 10.82 38.95 15.52
CA MET A 1 10.98 37.92 16.58
C MET A 1 9.65 37.48 17.19
N PHE A 2 8.88 38.38 17.80
CA PHE A 2 7.59 38.05 18.46
C PHE A 2 6.69 37.13 17.62
N GLY A 3 6.45 37.46 16.35
CA GLY A 3 5.61 36.64 15.47
C GLY A 3 6.12 35.19 15.30
N LEU A 4 7.44 34.98 15.19
CA LEU A 4 8.03 33.65 15.09
C LEU A 4 7.83 32.85 16.38
N THR A 5 8.09 33.48 17.53
CA THR A 5 7.88 32.87 18.84
C THR A 5 6.40 32.55 19.08
N PHE A 6 5.50 33.45 18.68
CA PHE A 6 4.06 33.25 18.80
C PHE A 6 3.58 32.06 17.96
N ILE A 7 4.01 31.96 16.69
CA ILE A 7 3.67 30.81 15.83
C ILE A 7 4.22 29.51 16.42
N TRP A 8 5.47 29.51 16.88
CA TRP A 8 6.08 28.37 17.57
C TRP A 8 5.29 27.94 18.82
N MET A 9 4.89 28.90 19.66
CA MET A 9 4.06 28.63 20.84
C MET A 9 2.69 28.05 20.44
N CYS A 10 2.02 28.61 19.44
CA CYS A 10 0.75 28.06 18.94
C CYS A 10 0.92 26.61 18.46
N ARG A 11 1.98 26.32 17.70
CA ARG A 11 2.33 24.96 17.23
C ARG A 11 2.53 24.01 18.41
N LEU A 12 3.35 24.41 19.38
CA LEU A 12 3.66 23.63 20.58
C LEU A 12 2.39 23.37 21.41
N SER A 13 1.58 24.40 21.67
CA SER A 13 0.32 24.27 22.40
C SER A 13 -0.67 23.35 21.67
N TYR A 14 -0.80 23.47 20.35
CA TYR A 14 -1.63 22.58 19.55
C TYR A 14 -1.15 21.12 19.63
N ASN A 15 0.16 20.87 19.54
CA ASN A 15 0.73 19.53 19.63
C ASN A 15 0.57 18.91 21.03
N THR A 16 0.67 19.72 22.08
CA THR A 16 0.44 19.30 23.48
C THR A 16 -1.04 18.98 23.72
N TYR A 17 -1.96 19.84 23.25
CA TYR A 17 -3.41 19.66 23.37
C TYR A 17 -3.88 18.35 22.74
N ARG A 18 -3.52 18.10 21.47
CA ARG A 18 -3.96 16.90 20.73
C ARG A 18 -3.40 15.59 21.30
N ARG A 19 -2.34 15.66 22.12
CA ARG A 19 -1.74 14.52 22.83
C ARG A 19 -2.35 14.27 24.22
N GLY A 20 -3.27 15.13 24.67
CA GLY A 20 -3.96 14.98 25.96
C GLY A 20 -3.22 15.57 27.17
N LEU A 21 -2.02 16.14 26.96
CA LEU A 21 -1.12 16.57 28.05
C LEU A 21 -1.59 17.81 28.84
N PHE A 22 -2.72 18.41 28.48
CA PHE A 22 -3.37 19.46 29.29
C PHE A 22 -4.36 18.91 30.33
N ARG A 23 -4.55 17.59 30.39
CA ARG A 23 -5.35 16.96 31.46
C ARG A 23 -4.52 16.87 32.73
N LEU A 24 -5.09 17.28 33.86
CA LEU A 24 -4.43 17.25 35.17
C LEU A 24 -4.02 15.84 35.64
N SER A 25 -4.63 14.80 35.06
CA SER A 25 -4.33 13.39 35.35
C SER A 25 -3.20 12.81 34.50
N ASP A 26 -2.81 13.49 33.42
CA ASP A 26 -1.88 12.93 32.44
C ASP A 26 -0.45 13.39 32.74
N GLU A 27 0.50 12.46 32.62
CA GLU A 27 1.94 12.74 32.73
C GLU A 27 2.68 12.18 31.50
N ASP A 28 3.86 12.75 31.20
CA ASP A 28 4.70 12.20 30.14
C ASP A 28 5.18 10.79 30.52
N TYR A 29 4.97 9.83 29.61
CA TYR A 29 5.30 8.41 29.84
C TYR A 29 6.77 8.18 30.21
N ARG A 30 7.70 9.07 29.82
CA ARG A 30 9.12 8.97 30.19
C ARG A 30 9.32 9.05 31.69
N TRP A 31 8.49 9.82 32.41
CA TRP A 31 8.55 9.91 33.87
C TRP A 31 8.08 8.62 34.54
N GLN A 32 7.05 7.97 33.99
CA GLN A 32 6.60 6.66 34.46
C GLN A 32 7.70 5.61 34.30
N VAL A 33 8.33 5.56 33.13
CA VAL A 33 9.44 4.64 32.87
C VAL A 33 10.61 4.94 33.79
N LEU A 34 11.04 6.20 33.92
CA LEU A 34 12.15 6.58 34.79
C LEU A 34 11.88 6.15 36.24
N ARG A 35 10.70 6.47 36.77
CA ARG A 35 10.26 6.09 38.13
C ARG A 35 10.31 4.59 38.37
N SER A 36 10.05 3.77 37.34
CA SER A 36 10.14 2.30 37.43
C SER A 36 11.58 1.76 37.35
N THR A 37 12.54 2.55 36.89
CA THR A 37 13.93 2.11 36.64
C THR A 37 14.94 2.54 37.70
N VAL A 38 14.62 3.52 38.54
CA VAL A 38 15.53 4.06 39.56
C VAL A 38 14.97 3.88 40.97
N SER A 39 15.82 3.96 42.00
CA SER A 39 15.36 3.89 43.39
C SER A 39 14.50 5.11 43.77
N PRO A 40 13.58 4.98 44.73
CA PRO A 40 12.73 6.09 45.16
C PRO A 40 13.52 7.32 45.63
N LEU A 41 14.65 7.12 46.32
CA LEU A 41 15.53 8.21 46.77
C LEU A 41 16.16 8.95 45.59
N LEU A 42 16.68 8.23 44.61
CA LEU A 42 17.28 8.84 43.42
C LEU A 42 16.21 9.57 42.58
N PHE A 43 14.99 9.04 42.53
CA PHE A 43 13.86 9.71 41.88
C PHE A 43 13.51 11.03 42.58
N GLN A 44 13.46 11.06 43.92
CA GLN A 44 13.19 12.30 44.66
C GLN A 44 14.31 13.33 44.50
N PHE A 45 15.57 12.89 44.50
CA PHE A 45 16.69 13.77 44.18
C PHE A 45 16.58 14.36 42.76
N THR A 46 16.24 13.51 41.77
CA THR A 46 16.01 13.94 40.38
C THR A 46 14.84 14.92 40.30
N ASN A 47 13.75 14.65 41.02
CA ASN A 47 12.60 15.55 41.09
C ASN A 47 12.99 16.92 41.64
N PHE A 48 13.70 16.96 42.76
CA PHE A 48 14.12 18.21 43.38
C PHE A 48 15.10 19.01 42.50
N VAL A 49 16.17 18.37 42.03
CA VAL A 49 17.25 19.05 41.30
C VAL A 49 16.84 19.36 39.86
N PHE A 50 16.32 18.38 39.14
CA PHE A 50 16.08 18.51 37.71
C PHE A 50 14.68 19.05 37.40
N ILE A 51 13.63 18.44 37.95
CA ILE A 51 12.24 18.82 37.64
C ILE A 51 11.91 20.18 38.26
N SER A 52 12.23 20.38 39.54
CA SER A 52 11.93 21.64 40.24
C SER A 52 13.00 22.71 40.05
N GLY A 53 14.28 22.33 39.96
CA GLY A 53 15.38 23.28 39.78
C GLY A 53 15.65 23.61 38.31
N ILE A 54 16.29 22.68 37.60
CA ILE A 54 16.85 22.90 36.25
C ILE A 54 15.76 23.31 35.23
N GLN A 55 14.57 22.71 35.26
CA GLN A 55 13.49 23.07 34.32
C GLN A 55 13.09 24.55 34.43
N ASN A 56 13.01 25.11 35.65
CA ASN A 56 12.70 26.52 35.84
C ASN A 56 13.82 27.43 35.31
N VAL A 57 15.08 27.03 35.47
CA VAL A 57 16.22 27.74 34.88
C VAL A 57 16.16 27.70 33.36
N LEU A 58 15.84 26.56 32.75
CA LEU A 58 15.69 26.43 31.30
C LEU A 58 14.56 27.30 30.74
N LEU A 59 13.42 27.37 31.44
CA LEU A 59 12.31 28.26 31.08
C LEU A 59 12.71 29.74 31.16
N LEU A 60 13.49 30.12 32.18
CA LEU A 60 14.03 31.47 32.28
C LEU A 60 15.00 31.78 31.13
N LEU A 61 15.89 30.86 30.80
CA LEU A 61 16.86 31.02 29.72
C LEU A 61 16.17 31.18 28.36
N LEU A 62 15.03 30.51 28.12
CA LEU A 62 14.25 30.65 26.89
C LEU A 62 13.81 32.11 26.62
N GLY A 63 13.63 32.93 27.67
CA GLY A 63 13.29 34.35 27.54
C GLY A 63 14.47 35.26 27.20
N LEU A 64 15.72 34.78 27.32
CA LEU A 64 16.91 35.62 27.19
C LEU A 64 17.07 36.22 25.78
N PRO A 65 16.87 35.47 24.67
CA PRO A 65 16.96 36.06 23.33
C PRO A 65 15.93 37.18 23.12
N ALA A 66 14.71 37.01 23.62
CA ALA A 66 13.66 38.03 23.54
C ALA A 66 14.00 39.27 24.36
N LYS A 67 14.58 39.09 25.56
CA LYS A 67 15.13 40.20 26.35
C LYS A 67 16.25 40.93 25.61
N THR A 68 17.18 40.21 24.99
CA THR A 68 18.26 40.83 24.20
C THR A 68 17.67 41.65 23.07
N ALA A 69 16.74 41.09 22.29
CA ALA A 69 16.07 41.81 21.21
C ALA A 69 15.32 43.07 21.68
N ALA A 70 14.64 43.00 22.83
CA ALA A 70 13.89 44.11 23.38
C ALA A 70 14.76 45.27 23.92
N LEU A 71 16.04 45.01 24.20
CA LEU A 71 17.00 46.02 24.67
C LEU A 71 17.83 46.63 23.53
N GLN A 72 17.69 46.13 22.30
CA GLN A 72 18.38 46.67 21.13
C GLN A 72 17.71 47.94 20.63
N ALA A 73 18.50 48.79 19.97
CA ALA A 73 17.97 50.01 19.36
C ALA A 73 17.00 49.67 18.22
N ASP A 74 15.95 50.46 18.09
CA ASP A 74 14.98 50.36 16.99
C ASP A 74 15.66 50.72 15.66
N THR A 75 16.11 49.69 14.95
CA THR A 75 16.73 49.80 13.63
C THR A 75 15.89 49.10 12.57
N SER A 76 16.05 49.51 11.31
CA SER A 76 15.39 48.84 10.19
C SER A 76 15.88 47.39 10.04
N LEU A 77 14.97 46.48 9.72
CA LEU A 77 15.31 45.08 9.45
C LEU A 77 16.34 44.98 8.32
N SER A 78 17.34 44.14 8.55
CA SER A 78 18.43 43.86 7.64
C SER A 78 18.26 42.52 6.93
N ALA A 79 19.17 42.20 6.00
CA ALA A 79 19.13 40.93 5.26
C ALA A 79 19.25 39.71 6.18
N SER A 80 20.02 39.78 7.28
CA SER A 80 20.14 38.68 8.24
C SER A 80 18.81 38.40 8.95
N ASP A 81 18.05 39.45 9.30
CA ASP A 81 16.75 39.32 9.94
C ASP A 81 15.75 38.57 9.04
N TYR A 82 15.69 38.94 7.76
CA TYR A 82 14.82 38.26 6.78
C TYR A 82 15.26 36.82 6.53
N ALA A 83 16.57 36.57 6.39
CA ALA A 83 17.10 35.24 6.16
C ALA A 83 16.81 34.29 7.33
N LEU A 84 17.05 34.74 8.57
CA LEU A 84 16.76 33.97 9.79
C LEU A 84 15.25 33.78 10.00
N ALA A 85 14.43 34.78 9.67
CA ALA A 85 12.98 34.64 9.74
C ALA A 85 12.45 33.61 8.73
N ALA A 86 12.94 33.63 7.48
CA ALA A 86 12.58 32.64 6.47
C ALA A 86 13.02 31.23 6.87
N LEU A 87 14.22 31.09 7.42
CA LEU A 87 14.72 29.83 7.97
C LEU A 87 13.85 29.34 9.14
N ALA A 88 13.51 30.20 10.09
CA ALA A 88 12.64 29.86 11.22
C ALA A 88 11.26 29.37 10.76
N LEU A 89 10.62 30.07 9.80
CA LEU A 89 9.33 29.65 9.25
C LEU A 89 9.42 28.30 8.52
N THR A 90 10.51 28.07 7.79
CA THR A 90 10.77 26.79 7.11
C THR A 90 10.93 25.67 8.13
N LEU A 91 11.72 25.88 9.19
CA LEU A 91 11.89 24.91 10.27
C LEU A 91 10.55 24.59 10.95
N LEU A 92 9.73 25.61 11.25
CA LEU A 92 8.41 25.42 11.84
C LEU A 92 7.45 24.64 10.92
N LEU A 93 7.51 24.86 9.61
CA LEU A 93 6.70 24.12 8.64
C LEU A 93 7.11 22.64 8.55
N VAL A 94 8.41 22.37 8.49
CA VAL A 94 8.95 21.00 8.46
C VAL A 94 8.64 20.28 9.78
N GLU A 95 8.79 20.98 10.90
CA GLU A 95 8.45 20.45 12.22
C GLU A 95 6.95 20.14 12.35
N PHE A 96 6.08 21.07 11.95
CA PHE A 96 4.64 20.87 11.95
C PHE A 96 4.25 19.68 11.06
N THR A 97 4.91 19.52 9.92
CA THR A 97 4.73 18.36 9.03
C THR A 97 5.14 17.06 9.73
N ALA A 98 6.32 17.04 10.37
CA ALA A 98 6.83 15.88 11.09
C ALA A 98 5.94 15.46 12.26
N ASP A 99 5.47 16.43 13.05
CA ASP A 99 4.53 16.23 14.17
C ASP A 99 3.21 15.62 13.67
N ASN A 100 2.66 16.13 12.56
CA ASN A 100 1.44 15.60 11.97
C ASN A 100 1.62 14.19 11.39
N GLN A 101 2.75 13.90 10.74
CA GLN A 101 3.09 12.55 10.26
C GLN A 101 3.18 11.56 11.42
N GLN A 102 3.85 11.93 12.51
CA GLN A 102 3.96 11.10 13.70
C GLN A 102 2.58 10.85 14.34
N TYR A 103 1.75 11.89 14.45
CA TYR A 103 0.40 11.75 15.00
C TYR A 103 -0.49 10.83 14.15
N ALA A 104 -0.50 11.01 12.82
CA ALA A 104 -1.26 10.15 11.91
C ALA A 104 -0.83 8.69 12.01
N TYR A 105 0.48 8.44 12.10
CA TYR A 105 1.03 7.10 12.34
C TYR A 105 0.50 6.50 13.65
N HIS A 106 0.54 7.25 14.76
CA HIS A 106 0.06 6.74 16.04
C HIS A 106 -1.45 6.48 16.03
N ALA A 107 -2.25 7.35 15.41
CA ALA A 107 -3.69 7.12 15.23
C ALA A 107 -3.95 5.82 14.46
N TYR A 108 -3.25 5.60 13.35
CA TYR A 108 -3.30 4.35 12.60
C TYR A 108 -2.92 3.13 13.45
N LYS A 109 -1.76 3.17 14.10
CA LYS A 109 -1.25 2.09 14.95
C LYS A 109 -2.22 1.74 16.09
N HIS A 110 -2.80 2.74 16.75
CA HIS A 110 -3.77 2.51 17.82
C HIS A 110 -5.05 1.87 17.29
N SER A 111 -5.59 2.34 16.16
CA SER A 111 -6.76 1.71 15.53
C SER A 111 -6.50 0.24 15.16
N TYR A 112 -5.29 -0.06 14.65
CA TYR A 112 -4.88 -1.40 14.29
C TYR A 112 -4.74 -2.32 15.51
N LEU A 113 -4.03 -1.89 16.56
CA LEU A 113 -3.81 -2.69 17.77
C LEU A 113 -5.12 -2.97 18.52
N ALA A 114 -6.06 -2.03 18.52
CA ALA A 114 -7.39 -2.24 19.10
C ALA A 114 -8.17 -3.33 18.33
N ARG A 115 -8.08 -3.32 17.00
CA ARG A 115 -8.71 -4.34 16.15
C ARG A 115 -8.11 -5.73 16.35
N GLN A 116 -6.81 -5.82 16.57
CA GLN A 116 -6.16 -7.10 16.89
C GLN A 116 -6.70 -7.71 18.19
N LYS A 117 -7.19 -6.87 19.12
CA LYS A 117 -7.82 -7.29 20.38
C LYS A 117 -9.34 -7.46 20.30
N ASP A 118 -9.90 -7.48 19.09
CA ASP A 118 -11.36 -7.51 18.81
C ASP A 118 -12.16 -6.39 19.50
N ASP A 119 -11.52 -5.24 19.75
CA ASP A 119 -12.23 -4.07 20.26
C ASP A 119 -13.04 -3.41 19.13
N LYS A 120 -14.35 -3.64 19.15
CA LYS A 120 -15.29 -3.12 18.16
C LYS A 120 -15.64 -1.64 18.37
N THR A 121 -15.24 -1.06 19.50
CA THR A 121 -15.53 0.35 19.84
C THR A 121 -14.47 1.32 19.31
N ALA A 122 -13.29 0.81 18.94
CA ALA A 122 -12.20 1.64 18.43
C ALA A 122 -12.52 2.25 17.05
N PRO A 123 -12.32 3.57 16.88
CA PRO A 123 -12.58 4.26 15.62
C PRO A 123 -11.67 3.75 14.51
N TYR A 124 -12.19 3.72 13.28
CA TYR A 124 -11.39 3.41 12.10
C TYR A 124 -10.41 4.55 11.82
N TYR A 125 -9.18 4.19 11.46
CA TYR A 125 -8.26 5.18 10.92
C TYR A 125 -8.79 5.72 9.58
N ASN A 126 -8.95 7.04 9.51
CA ASN A 126 -9.38 7.75 8.32
C ASN A 126 -8.31 8.76 7.91
N GLN A 127 -7.64 8.49 6.80
CA GLN A 127 -6.57 9.34 6.29
C GLN A 127 -7.04 10.78 6.00
N LEU A 128 -8.30 11.00 5.66
CA LEU A 128 -8.84 12.32 5.33
C LEU A 128 -8.98 13.23 6.56
N GLU A 129 -9.07 12.67 7.77
CA GLU A 129 -9.13 13.43 9.04
C GLU A 129 -7.77 14.03 9.44
N HIS A 130 -6.70 13.64 8.75
CA HIS A 130 -5.35 14.11 9.02
C HIS A 130 -4.91 15.21 8.04
N TRP A 131 -3.95 16.03 8.49
CA TRP A 131 -3.35 17.11 7.71
C TRP A 131 -2.74 16.60 6.40
N VAL A 132 -2.85 17.37 5.32
CA VAL A 132 -2.60 16.91 3.94
C VAL A 132 -1.21 16.27 3.77
N GLY A 133 -0.13 16.88 4.26
CA GLY A 133 1.22 16.29 4.16
C GLY A 133 1.52 15.17 5.17
N SER A 134 0.53 14.73 5.95
CA SER A 134 0.59 13.55 6.83
C SER A 134 -0.25 12.38 6.35
N ARG A 135 -0.94 12.53 5.21
CA ARG A 135 -1.78 11.52 4.57
C ARG A 135 -0.92 10.48 3.85
N LEU A 136 -0.11 9.74 4.62
CA LEU A 136 0.72 8.66 4.10
C LEU A 136 -0.06 7.34 4.13
N SER A 137 0.20 6.48 3.15
CA SER A 137 -0.36 5.13 3.11
C SER A 137 0.35 4.23 4.11
N TRP A 138 -0.30 3.96 5.24
CA TRP A 138 0.22 3.07 6.28
C TRP A 138 -0.12 1.61 6.00
N SER A 139 0.85 0.74 6.28
CA SER A 139 0.76 -0.70 6.07
C SER A 139 0.66 -1.47 7.40
N LEU A 140 0.28 -2.74 7.31
CA LEU A 140 0.29 -3.66 8.46
C LEU A 140 1.68 -3.75 9.12
N ASN A 141 2.72 -3.77 8.28
CA ASN A 141 4.11 -3.89 8.74
C ASN A 141 4.54 -2.63 9.51
N ASP A 142 4.06 -1.45 9.13
CA ASP A 142 4.36 -0.21 9.86
C ASP A 142 3.81 -0.24 11.29
N ALA A 143 2.61 -0.80 11.49
CA ALA A 143 2.03 -0.95 12.82
C ALA A 143 2.80 -1.96 13.68
N LYS A 144 3.24 -3.09 13.08
CA LYS A 144 4.06 -4.11 13.75
C LYS A 144 5.44 -3.58 14.15
N ARG A 145 6.08 -2.80 13.29
CA ARG A 145 7.38 -2.14 13.55
C ARG A 145 7.34 -1.26 14.80
N GLY A 146 6.22 -0.56 15.00
CA GLY A 146 5.95 0.18 16.22
C GLY A 146 6.48 1.61 16.28
N PHE A 147 7.17 2.09 15.25
CA PHE A 147 7.54 3.50 15.05
C PHE A 147 7.38 3.92 13.59
N VAL A 148 7.34 5.24 13.35
CA VAL A 148 7.18 5.83 12.02
C VAL A 148 8.49 5.81 11.22
N THR A 149 8.41 5.49 9.92
CA THR A 149 9.56 5.41 8.98
C THR A 149 9.25 5.99 7.59
N ARG A 150 8.07 6.59 7.40
CA ARG A 150 7.63 7.15 6.11
C ARG A 150 7.60 8.67 6.17
N GLY A 151 7.66 9.31 5.00
CA GLY A 151 7.69 10.76 4.89
C GLY A 151 9.04 11.31 5.36
N LEU A 152 9.02 12.37 6.18
CA LEU A 152 10.26 12.96 6.74
C LEU A 152 11.03 11.97 7.61
N TRP A 153 10.31 11.02 8.22
CA TRP A 153 10.87 9.98 9.09
C TRP A 153 11.65 8.89 8.35
N ALA A 154 11.65 8.91 7.01
CA ALA A 154 12.51 8.05 6.20
C ALA A 154 13.97 8.55 6.16
N TYR A 155 14.16 9.86 6.33
CA TYR A 155 15.49 10.50 6.27
C TYR A 155 16.10 10.72 7.66
N SER A 156 15.27 10.86 8.69
CA SER A 156 15.71 11.06 10.07
C SER A 156 14.79 10.34 11.05
N ARG A 157 15.36 9.83 12.14
CA ARG A 157 14.59 9.25 13.27
C ARG A 157 13.88 10.30 14.10
N HIS A 158 14.32 11.56 14.05
CA HIS A 158 13.78 12.64 14.88
C HIS A 158 13.75 13.98 14.13
N PRO A 159 13.05 14.07 12.99
CA PRO A 159 13.02 15.30 12.18
C PRO A 159 12.40 16.48 12.95
N ASN A 160 11.38 16.25 13.77
CA ASN A 160 10.78 17.29 14.61
C ASN A 160 11.75 17.80 15.69
N PHE A 161 12.49 16.92 16.38
CA PHE A 161 13.46 17.35 17.40
C PHE A 161 14.63 18.12 16.79
N PHE A 162 15.05 17.77 15.57
CA PHE A 162 16.06 18.54 14.84
C PHE A 162 15.55 19.95 14.57
N CYS A 163 14.32 20.09 14.04
CA CYS A 163 13.75 21.39 13.75
C CYS A 163 13.52 22.24 15.00
N GLU A 164 13.07 21.63 16.11
CA GLU A 164 12.90 22.31 17.40
C GLU A 164 14.23 22.89 17.91
N GLN A 165 15.31 22.10 17.91
CA GLN A 165 16.64 22.56 18.33
C GLN A 165 17.21 23.63 17.39
N ALA A 166 17.05 23.44 16.08
CA ALA A 166 17.46 24.43 15.09
C ALA A 166 16.68 25.74 15.24
N PHE A 167 15.39 25.67 15.59
CA PHE A 167 14.57 26.86 15.85
C PHE A 167 15.09 27.65 17.06
N TRP A 168 15.46 26.99 18.17
CA TRP A 168 16.05 27.68 19.32
C TRP A 168 17.38 28.34 19.00
N LEU A 169 18.22 27.69 18.18
CA LEU A 169 19.44 28.33 17.66
C LEU A 169 19.11 29.57 16.83
N VAL A 170 18.15 29.48 15.90
CA VAL A 170 17.77 30.62 15.05
C VAL A 170 17.21 31.78 15.88
N ILE A 171 16.33 31.52 16.85
CA ILE A 171 15.79 32.53 17.75
C ILE A 171 16.88 33.16 18.63
N THR A 172 17.90 32.39 18.99
CA THR A 172 19.07 32.89 19.73
C THR A 172 19.98 33.74 18.85
N LEU A 173 20.18 33.37 17.58
CA LEU A 173 21.01 34.09 16.62
C LEU A 173 20.37 35.39 16.11
N LEU A 174 19.03 35.47 16.12
CA LEU A 174 18.27 36.61 15.61
C LEU A 174 18.73 37.96 16.20
N PRO A 175 18.75 38.16 17.54
CA PRO A 175 19.31 39.39 18.12
C PRO A 175 20.84 39.50 17.97
N LEU A 176 21.57 38.40 17.82
CA LEU A 176 23.04 38.41 17.75
C LEU A 176 23.57 38.81 16.37
N LEU A 177 22.78 38.59 15.32
CA LEU A 177 23.11 38.93 13.93
C LEU A 177 22.32 40.14 13.42
N ALA A 178 21.55 40.80 14.29
CA ALA A 178 20.87 42.04 13.99
C ALA A 178 21.87 43.21 13.85
N PRO A 179 21.53 44.29 13.13
CA PRO A 179 22.42 45.46 12.97
C PRO A 179 22.88 46.10 14.28
N SER A 180 22.05 46.01 15.33
CA SER A 180 22.34 46.50 16.68
C SER A 180 22.76 45.38 17.63
N ALA A 181 23.54 44.41 17.16
CA ALA A 181 24.01 43.27 17.95
C ALA A 181 24.62 43.72 19.30
N PRO A 182 24.42 42.96 20.40
CA PRO A 182 25.13 43.22 21.64
C PRO A 182 26.64 43.13 21.42
N ASN A 183 27.44 43.70 22.31
CA ASN A 183 28.89 43.62 22.22
C ASN A 183 29.35 42.16 22.43
N LEU A 184 29.52 41.45 21.32
CA LEU A 184 30.02 40.09 21.28
C LEU A 184 31.55 40.17 21.30
N ALA A 185 32.13 39.88 22.46
CA ALA A 185 33.56 39.77 22.56
C ALA A 185 34.05 38.56 21.74
N HIS A 186 35.06 38.80 20.91
CA HIS A 186 35.71 37.81 20.06
C HIS A 186 37.17 37.67 20.50
N ALA A 187 37.67 36.43 20.54
CA ALA A 187 39.07 36.15 20.85
C ALA A 187 39.86 35.91 19.55
N PRO A 188 41.04 36.55 19.37
CA PRO A 188 41.93 36.24 18.25
C PRO A 188 42.38 34.77 18.31
N LEU A 189 42.59 34.15 17.14
CA LEU A 189 43.05 32.76 17.05
C LEU A 189 44.35 32.51 17.84
N SER A 190 45.24 33.51 17.90
CA SER A 190 46.48 33.46 18.68
C SER A 190 46.24 33.32 20.19
N VAL A 191 45.24 34.01 20.74
CA VAL A 191 44.86 33.93 22.16
C VAL A 191 44.20 32.58 22.45
N ILE A 192 43.40 32.06 21.52
CA ILE A 192 42.82 30.71 21.62
C ILE A 192 43.91 29.64 21.68
N ILE A 193 44.91 29.71 20.80
CA ILE A 193 46.03 28.76 20.78
C ILE A 193 46.88 28.89 22.05
N ALA A 194 47.17 30.11 22.50
CA ALA A 194 47.95 30.34 23.72
C ALA A 194 47.24 29.82 25.00
N SER A 195 45.91 29.92 25.05
CA SER A 195 45.10 29.43 26.18
C SER A 195 45.16 27.92 26.41
N LEU A 196 45.62 27.14 25.42
CA LEU A 196 45.77 25.69 25.55
C LEU A 196 46.93 25.30 26.49
N SER A 197 47.89 26.21 26.69
CA SER A 197 49.11 25.96 27.44
C SER A 197 49.30 26.90 28.63
N ASP A 198 48.64 28.07 28.60
CA ASP A 198 48.77 29.12 29.62
C ASP A 198 47.44 29.33 30.38
N SER A 199 47.52 29.21 31.71
CA SER A 199 46.35 29.33 32.60
C SER A 199 45.81 30.76 32.69
N GLU A 200 46.68 31.77 32.60
CA GLU A 200 46.31 33.19 32.66
C GLU A 200 45.61 33.62 31.36
N GLN A 201 46.15 33.18 30.22
CA GLN A 201 45.49 33.35 28.92
C GLN A 201 44.15 32.62 28.85
N ARG A 202 44.03 31.47 29.52
CA ARG A 202 42.76 30.74 29.63
C ARG A 202 41.72 31.50 30.44
N GLU A 203 42.10 32.12 31.56
CA GLU A 203 41.19 32.97 32.34
C GLU A 203 40.77 34.22 31.55
N ALA A 204 41.72 34.88 30.88
CA ALA A 204 41.44 36.03 30.02
C ALA A 204 40.50 35.66 28.85
N LEU A 205 40.72 34.50 28.23
CA LEU A 205 39.86 33.96 27.18
C LEU A 205 38.44 33.66 27.70
N CYS A 206 38.33 33.02 28.87
CA CYS A 206 37.05 32.76 29.51
C CYS A 206 36.30 34.05 29.82
N ALA A 207 36.96 35.06 30.38
CA ALA A 207 36.37 36.36 30.66
C ALA A 207 35.92 37.08 29.37
N ALA A 208 36.72 36.99 28.31
CA ALA A 208 36.38 37.56 27.00
C ALA A 208 35.19 36.85 26.35
N LEU A 209 35.11 35.52 26.39
CA LEU A 209 34.03 34.77 25.75
C LEU A 209 32.77 34.67 26.60
N TYR A 210 32.83 35.00 27.90
CA TYR A 210 31.71 34.89 28.83
C TYR A 210 30.42 35.59 28.33
N PRO A 211 30.43 36.84 27.83
CA PRO A 211 29.23 37.50 27.32
C PRO A 211 28.59 36.75 26.15
N THR A 212 29.42 36.31 25.20
CA THR A 212 29.01 35.52 24.03
C THR A 212 28.43 34.17 24.46
N ALA A 213 29.06 33.51 25.44
CA ALA A 213 28.59 32.24 26.00
C ALA A 213 27.22 32.38 26.68
N VAL A 214 26.98 33.47 27.42
CA VAL A 214 25.68 33.76 28.06
C VAL A 214 24.56 33.90 27.02
N HIS A 215 24.83 34.56 25.89
CA HIS A 215 23.83 34.69 24.82
C HIS A 215 23.52 33.36 24.11
N LEU A 216 24.49 32.46 23.99
CA LEU A 216 24.29 31.14 23.37
C LEU A 216 23.72 30.09 24.35
N LEU A 217 23.83 30.34 25.65
CA LEU A 217 23.42 29.43 26.72
C LEU A 217 21.98 28.89 26.55
N PRO A 218 20.96 29.68 26.18
CA PRO A 218 19.59 29.17 26.02
C PRO A 218 19.49 28.00 25.03
N ALA A 219 20.00 28.18 23.81
CA ALA A 219 19.94 27.16 22.77
C ALA A 219 20.80 25.94 23.13
N LEU A 220 21.99 26.15 23.71
CA LEU A 220 22.88 25.06 24.10
C LEU A 220 22.30 24.21 25.24
N SER A 221 21.76 24.86 26.28
CA SER A 221 21.18 24.16 27.43
C SER A 221 19.92 23.37 27.05
N LEU A 222 19.05 23.93 26.22
CA LEU A 222 17.85 23.23 25.73
C LEU A 222 18.22 22.07 24.78
N SER A 223 19.21 22.26 23.91
CA SER A 223 19.69 21.19 23.02
C SER A 223 20.35 20.05 23.79
N ALA A 224 21.13 20.35 24.84
CA ALA A 224 21.73 19.33 25.71
C ALA A 224 20.67 18.49 26.44
N LEU A 225 19.60 19.14 26.93
CA LEU A 225 18.44 18.45 27.49
C LEU A 225 17.80 17.51 26.47
N PHE A 226 17.52 18.00 25.26
CA PHE A 226 16.83 17.24 24.23
C PHE A 226 17.67 16.09 23.69
N PHE A 227 18.98 16.29 23.55
CA PHE A 227 19.93 15.23 23.20
C PHE A 227 19.86 14.07 24.20
N SER A 228 19.97 14.39 25.49
CA SER A 228 19.90 13.39 26.58
C SER A 228 18.54 12.70 26.61
N SER A 229 17.46 13.46 26.44
CA SER A 229 16.10 12.89 26.38
C SER A 229 15.87 12.00 25.14
N THR A 230 16.51 12.29 24.03
CA THR A 230 16.39 11.51 22.79
C THR A 230 17.05 10.15 22.97
N LEU A 231 18.27 10.12 23.52
CA LEU A 231 18.96 8.88 23.87
C LEU A 231 18.12 8.00 24.81
N PHE A 232 17.52 8.59 25.83
CA PHE A 232 16.63 7.87 26.74
C PHE A 232 15.41 7.30 26.00
N THR A 233 14.76 8.10 25.16
CA THR A 233 13.57 7.69 24.38
C THR A 233 13.87 6.58 23.40
N GLU A 234 15.01 6.63 22.71
CA GLU A 234 15.47 5.56 21.82
C GLU A 234 15.81 4.29 22.60
N SER A 235 16.36 4.40 23.82
CA SER A 235 16.59 3.23 24.68
C SER A 235 15.29 2.51 25.06
N ILE A 236 14.21 3.26 25.31
CA ILE A 236 12.88 2.71 25.60
C ILE A 236 12.33 2.03 24.34
N SER A 237 12.43 2.70 23.19
CA SER A 237 11.96 2.18 21.90
C SER A 237 12.68 0.89 21.51
N LYS A 238 14.00 0.83 21.69
CA LYS A 238 14.83 -0.36 21.47
C LYS A 238 14.40 -1.56 22.30
N LYS A 239 14.07 -1.35 23.57
CA LYS A 239 13.53 -2.41 24.44
C LYS A 239 12.15 -2.88 23.98
N LYS A 240 11.31 -1.97 23.49
CA LYS A 240 9.94 -2.26 23.07
C LYS A 240 9.86 -2.95 21.69
N TYR A 241 10.80 -2.65 20.79
CA TYR A 241 10.80 -3.11 19.40
C TYR A 241 12.17 -3.69 18.96
N PRO A 242 12.63 -4.80 19.57
CA PRO A 242 13.99 -5.32 19.35
C PRO A 242 14.24 -5.83 17.92
N GLN A 243 13.24 -6.47 17.29
CA GLN A 243 13.37 -7.01 15.94
C GLN A 243 13.43 -5.93 14.85
N ALA A 244 12.78 -4.78 15.08
CA ALA A 244 12.72 -3.68 14.11
C ALA A 244 13.95 -2.74 14.16
N ILE A 245 14.71 -2.75 15.26
CA ILE A 245 15.88 -1.86 15.47
C ILE A 245 17.20 -2.60 15.24
N SER A 246 17.20 -3.94 15.25
CA SER A 246 18.38 -4.77 15.00
C SER A 246 18.72 -4.96 13.51
N SER A 247 17.85 -4.54 12.59
CA SER A 247 18.02 -4.84 11.17
C SER A 247 18.72 -3.72 10.41
N SER A 248 20.04 -3.73 10.41
CA SER A 248 20.81 -3.29 9.22
C SER A 248 20.70 -4.29 8.06
N ASP A 249 20.01 -5.42 8.29
CA ASP A 249 19.71 -6.42 7.28
C ASP A 249 18.55 -5.94 6.39
N PRO A 250 18.81 -5.63 5.10
CA PRO A 250 17.78 -5.18 4.14
C PRO A 250 16.69 -6.24 3.91
N LEU A 251 16.90 -7.47 4.39
CA LEU A 251 15.95 -8.59 4.31
C LEU A 251 15.21 -8.86 5.64
N ALA A 252 15.42 -8.06 6.68
CA ALA A 252 14.72 -8.29 7.96
C ALA A 252 13.23 -7.99 7.89
N GLU A 253 12.82 -7.14 6.96
CA GLU A 253 11.42 -6.80 6.75
C GLU A 253 11.01 -7.14 5.33
N VAL A 254 10.07 -8.07 5.23
CA VAL A 254 9.45 -8.44 3.96
C VAL A 254 8.65 -7.23 3.44
N PRO A 255 9.01 -6.68 2.26
CA PRO A 255 8.24 -5.60 1.64
C PRO A 255 6.80 -6.03 1.34
N ASP A 256 5.90 -5.05 1.24
CA ASP A 256 4.60 -5.29 0.63
C ASP A 256 4.79 -5.42 -0.89
N PHE A 257 4.93 -6.65 -1.36
CA PHE A 257 5.05 -6.96 -2.79
C PHE A 257 3.74 -6.71 -3.54
N GLY A 258 2.59 -6.68 -2.84
CA GLY A 258 1.28 -6.55 -3.45
C GLY A 258 1.04 -5.18 -4.09
N ARG A 259 1.52 -4.11 -3.44
CA ARG A 259 1.48 -2.72 -3.95
C ARG A 259 0.11 -2.36 -4.55
N TYR A 260 -0.95 -2.74 -3.84
CA TYR A 260 -2.32 -2.62 -4.33
C TYR A 260 -2.74 -1.16 -4.47
N GLN A 261 -3.24 -0.78 -5.65
CA GLN A 261 -3.99 0.44 -5.85
C GLN A 261 -5.47 0.08 -5.98
N LEU A 262 -6.29 0.47 -5.00
CA LEU A 262 -7.67 -0.02 -4.95
C LEU A 262 -8.54 0.53 -6.09
N LEU A 263 -8.45 1.84 -6.35
CA LEU A 263 -9.37 2.56 -7.22
C LEU A 263 -8.63 3.64 -8.03
N ARG A 264 -8.97 3.76 -9.30
CA ARG A 264 -8.73 4.96 -10.12
C ARG A 264 -10.06 5.41 -10.73
N THR A 265 -10.30 6.71 -10.73
CA THR A 265 -11.46 7.31 -11.42
C THR A 265 -11.01 7.78 -12.80
N LEU A 266 -11.72 7.42 -13.86
CA LEU A 266 -11.48 7.91 -15.21
C LEU A 266 -12.32 9.16 -15.49
N SER A 267 -11.74 10.14 -16.15
CA SER A 267 -12.47 11.32 -16.63
C SER A 267 -13.31 11.00 -17.88
N ALA A 268 -14.18 11.92 -18.28
CA ALA A 268 -14.96 11.78 -19.51
C ALA A 268 -14.07 11.77 -20.77
N GLU A 269 -12.92 12.43 -20.73
CA GLU A 269 -11.95 12.46 -21.82
C GLU A 269 -11.19 11.14 -21.96
N GLU A 270 -10.90 10.48 -20.82
CA GLU A 270 -10.28 9.15 -20.75
C GLU A 270 -11.27 8.02 -21.10
N PHE A 271 -12.58 8.26 -20.95
CA PHE A 271 -13.65 7.32 -21.29
C PHE A 271 -14.79 8.05 -22.04
N PRO A 272 -14.55 8.39 -23.33
CA PRO A 272 -15.39 9.29 -24.11
C PRO A 272 -16.64 8.59 -24.67
N LEU A 273 -17.71 8.53 -23.88
CA LEU A 273 -18.99 7.98 -24.36
C LEU A 273 -19.81 8.97 -25.21
N ASP A 274 -19.59 10.27 -25.03
CA ASP A 274 -20.37 11.33 -25.67
C ASP A 274 -19.69 11.89 -26.94
N ASP A 275 -18.51 11.38 -27.29
CA ASP A 275 -17.75 11.81 -28.47
C ASP A 275 -18.07 10.88 -29.65
N PRO A 276 -18.73 11.37 -30.72
CA PRO A 276 -19.15 10.54 -31.85
C PRO A 276 -17.99 10.02 -32.71
N ASP A 277 -16.81 10.65 -32.62
CA ASP A 277 -15.62 10.30 -33.39
C ASP A 277 -14.69 9.33 -32.63
N ARG A 278 -15.04 9.00 -31.39
CA ARG A 278 -14.27 8.10 -30.53
C ARG A 278 -15.10 6.90 -30.11
N ARG A 279 -14.44 5.78 -29.84
CA ARG A 279 -15.09 4.60 -29.27
C ARG A 279 -14.22 3.98 -28.19
N VAL A 280 -14.88 3.33 -27.23
CA VAL A 280 -14.21 2.55 -26.19
C VAL A 280 -14.33 1.06 -26.51
N ILE A 281 -13.20 0.36 -26.48
CA ILE A 281 -13.08 -1.08 -26.69
C ILE A 281 -12.62 -1.71 -25.38
N MET A 282 -13.46 -2.57 -24.80
CA MET A 282 -13.11 -3.33 -23.60
C MET A 282 -12.78 -4.78 -23.93
N VAL A 283 -11.63 -5.27 -23.49
CA VAL A 283 -11.15 -6.64 -23.75
C VAL A 283 -11.04 -7.42 -22.45
N GLY A 284 -11.56 -8.65 -22.49
CA GLY A 284 -11.49 -9.62 -21.40
C GLY A 284 -10.08 -10.16 -21.13
N ASP A 285 -10.00 -11.30 -20.45
CA ASP A 285 -8.75 -12.01 -20.20
C ASP A 285 -8.01 -12.33 -21.50
N ILE A 286 -6.74 -11.89 -21.60
CA ILE A 286 -5.91 -12.07 -22.80
C ILE A 286 -4.93 -13.24 -22.60
N HIS A 287 -4.47 -13.48 -21.37
CA HIS A 287 -3.62 -14.61 -21.01
C HIS A 287 -2.39 -14.81 -21.91
N GLY A 288 -1.67 -13.73 -22.24
CA GLY A 288 -0.50 -13.78 -23.09
C GLY A 288 -0.78 -14.22 -24.52
N MET A 289 -2.03 -14.18 -24.98
CA MET A 289 -2.42 -14.54 -26.34
C MET A 289 -2.26 -13.35 -27.30
N TYR A 290 -1.00 -12.93 -27.50
CA TYR A 290 -0.68 -11.76 -28.31
C TYR A 290 -1.23 -11.82 -29.74
N ARG A 291 -1.10 -12.97 -30.44
CA ARG A 291 -1.60 -13.12 -31.82
C ARG A 291 -3.14 -13.01 -31.92
N PRO A 292 -3.94 -13.67 -31.07
CA PRO A 292 -5.38 -13.42 -31.02
C PRO A 292 -5.75 -11.98 -30.70
N LEU A 293 -5.04 -11.32 -29.79
CA LEU A 293 -5.28 -9.90 -29.47
C LEU A 293 -5.05 -9.03 -30.70
N THR A 294 -3.91 -9.17 -31.38
CA THR A 294 -3.64 -8.36 -32.57
C THR A 294 -4.64 -8.62 -33.68
N ARG A 295 -5.03 -9.88 -33.92
CA ARG A 295 -6.08 -10.23 -34.90
C ARG A 295 -7.44 -9.62 -34.54
N LEU A 296 -7.80 -9.57 -33.26
CA LEU A 296 -9.02 -8.90 -32.79
C LEU A 296 -8.96 -7.40 -33.08
N LEU A 297 -7.86 -6.74 -32.71
CA LEU A 297 -7.66 -5.31 -32.95
C LEU A 297 -7.67 -4.97 -34.44
N THR A 298 -7.03 -5.78 -35.29
CA THR A 298 -7.10 -5.64 -36.75
C THR A 298 -8.53 -5.80 -37.27
N LYS A 299 -9.29 -6.77 -36.77
CA LYS A 299 -10.69 -6.97 -37.19
C LYS A 299 -11.60 -5.81 -36.77
N LEU A 300 -11.29 -5.15 -35.66
CA LEU A 300 -12.00 -3.97 -35.19
C LEU A 300 -11.55 -2.69 -35.91
N ASP A 301 -10.50 -2.75 -36.72
CA ASP A 301 -9.82 -1.57 -37.29
C ASP A 301 -9.42 -0.59 -36.18
N TYR A 302 -8.73 -1.10 -35.15
CA TYR A 302 -8.34 -0.32 -33.98
C TYR A 302 -7.33 0.78 -34.35
N ASP A 303 -7.68 2.04 -34.04
CA ASP A 303 -6.79 3.19 -34.16
C ASP A 303 -6.53 3.82 -32.78
N PRO A 304 -5.30 3.80 -32.24
CA PRO A 304 -5.00 4.39 -30.94
C PRO A 304 -5.20 5.91 -30.85
N ASN A 305 -5.40 6.62 -31.97
CA ASN A 305 -5.66 8.06 -31.97
C ASN A 305 -7.15 8.39 -31.71
N SER A 306 -8.07 7.55 -32.17
CA SER A 306 -9.52 7.73 -32.00
C SER A 306 -10.12 6.78 -30.94
N ASP A 307 -9.55 5.59 -30.78
CA ASP A 307 -10.09 4.54 -29.94
C ASP A 307 -9.44 4.52 -28.56
N VAL A 308 -10.23 4.17 -27.54
CA VAL A 308 -9.75 3.89 -26.20
C VAL A 308 -9.82 2.38 -25.96
N LEU A 309 -8.68 1.75 -25.74
CA LEU A 309 -8.60 0.34 -25.34
C LEU A 309 -8.53 0.21 -23.81
N VAL A 310 -9.38 -0.65 -23.24
CA VAL A 310 -9.40 -0.96 -21.81
C VAL A 310 -9.37 -2.47 -21.60
N HIS A 311 -8.45 -2.98 -20.79
CA HIS A 311 -8.40 -4.42 -20.45
C HIS A 311 -9.00 -4.71 -19.06
N THR A 312 -9.63 -5.88 -18.90
CA THR A 312 -10.22 -6.31 -17.61
C THR A 312 -9.26 -7.13 -16.73
N GLY A 313 -7.98 -7.19 -17.11
CA GLY A 313 -6.93 -7.89 -16.36
C GLY A 313 -6.64 -9.27 -16.92
N ASP A 314 -5.78 -10.01 -16.22
CA ASP A 314 -5.34 -11.36 -16.57
C ASP A 314 -4.81 -11.46 -18.01
N PHE A 315 -3.92 -10.53 -18.36
CA PHE A 315 -3.39 -10.43 -19.72
C PHE A 315 -2.01 -11.07 -19.91
N LEU A 316 -1.36 -11.53 -18.84
CA LEU A 316 0.02 -12.03 -18.88
C LEU A 316 0.16 -13.55 -18.95
N VAL A 317 -0.44 -14.27 -18.00
CA VAL A 317 -0.11 -15.69 -17.72
C VAL A 317 -0.96 -16.66 -18.55
N LYS A 318 -0.50 -17.91 -18.73
CA LYS A 318 -1.10 -19.04 -19.50
C LYS A 318 -0.77 -19.08 -21.00
N GLY A 319 -0.23 -18.00 -21.55
CA GLY A 319 0.30 -17.95 -22.92
C GLY A 319 1.72 -18.50 -23.01
N LEU A 320 2.23 -18.63 -24.24
CA LEU A 320 3.67 -18.86 -24.45
C LEU A 320 4.47 -17.69 -23.90
N HIS A 321 5.58 -17.95 -23.21
CA HIS A 321 6.38 -16.93 -22.52
C HIS A 321 6.68 -15.69 -23.39
N HIS A 322 7.13 -15.89 -24.63
CA HIS A 322 7.44 -14.80 -25.55
C HIS A 322 6.19 -14.00 -25.98
N HIS A 323 5.01 -14.62 -26.06
CA HIS A 323 3.76 -13.91 -26.32
C HIS A 323 3.26 -13.17 -25.07
N SER A 324 3.49 -13.68 -23.86
CA SER A 324 3.21 -12.95 -22.61
C SER A 324 4.04 -11.67 -22.52
N ILE A 325 5.34 -11.75 -22.82
CA ILE A 325 6.22 -10.57 -22.89
C ILE A 325 5.76 -9.61 -24.00
N ALA A 326 5.45 -10.11 -25.21
CA ALA A 326 4.94 -9.26 -26.28
C ALA A 326 3.61 -8.56 -25.94
N THR A 327 2.72 -9.24 -25.20
CA THR A 327 1.48 -8.64 -24.71
C THR A 327 1.79 -7.55 -23.69
N LEU A 328 2.70 -7.79 -22.75
CA LEU A 328 3.14 -6.79 -21.78
C LEU A 328 3.80 -5.57 -22.44
N ASP A 329 4.66 -5.81 -23.44
CA ASP A 329 5.30 -4.76 -24.25
C ASP A 329 4.26 -3.88 -24.92
N PHE A 330 3.29 -4.48 -25.61
CA PHE A 330 2.21 -3.74 -26.26
C PHE A 330 1.42 -2.89 -25.26
N MET A 331 1.01 -3.49 -24.13
CA MET A 331 0.23 -2.78 -23.11
C MET A 331 1.01 -1.62 -22.48
N ALA A 332 2.28 -1.82 -22.14
CA ALA A 332 3.12 -0.80 -21.53
C ALA A 332 3.53 0.30 -22.50
N LEU A 333 3.92 -0.05 -23.74
CA LEU A 333 4.32 0.90 -24.78
C LEU A 333 3.21 1.89 -25.13
N HIS A 334 1.98 1.39 -25.22
CA HIS A 334 0.80 2.19 -25.52
C HIS A 334 0.09 2.73 -24.27
N ASN A 335 0.61 2.44 -23.07
CA ASN A 335 0.03 2.84 -21.78
C ASN A 335 -1.49 2.54 -21.69
N ILE A 336 -1.87 1.33 -22.10
CA ILE A 336 -3.27 0.90 -22.16
C ILE A 336 -3.86 0.90 -20.75
N THR A 337 -5.06 1.46 -20.57
CA THR A 337 -5.69 1.46 -19.24
C THR A 337 -6.38 0.12 -18.96
N GLY A 338 -6.48 -0.26 -17.69
CA GLY A 338 -7.21 -1.45 -17.30
C GLY A 338 -7.22 -1.67 -15.79
N VAL A 339 -7.58 -2.88 -15.40
CA VAL A 339 -7.49 -3.36 -14.02
C VAL A 339 -6.56 -4.56 -13.90
N ARG A 340 -6.02 -4.80 -12.71
CA ARG A 340 -5.23 -6.00 -12.44
C ARG A 340 -6.13 -7.22 -12.24
N GLY A 341 -5.79 -8.31 -12.91
CA GLY A 341 -6.30 -9.64 -12.59
C GLY A 341 -5.45 -10.35 -11.53
N ASN A 342 -5.87 -11.54 -11.10
CA ASN A 342 -5.14 -12.32 -10.11
C ASN A 342 -3.77 -12.79 -10.64
N HIS A 343 -3.67 -13.13 -11.92
CA HIS A 343 -2.40 -13.55 -12.51
C HIS A 343 -1.45 -12.38 -12.74
N ASP A 344 -1.96 -11.20 -13.11
CA ASP A 344 -1.12 -10.00 -13.21
C ASP A 344 -0.53 -9.65 -11.84
N GLN A 345 -1.34 -9.79 -10.78
CA GLN A 345 -0.92 -9.55 -9.41
C GLN A 345 0.17 -10.53 -8.95
N GLU A 346 0.07 -11.81 -9.32
CA GLU A 346 1.14 -12.80 -9.05
C GLU A 346 2.47 -12.38 -9.68
N VAL A 347 2.46 -11.87 -10.91
CA VAL A 347 3.67 -11.40 -11.61
C VAL A 347 4.27 -10.18 -10.90
N ILE A 348 3.45 -9.20 -10.50
CA ILE A 348 3.88 -8.02 -9.74
C ILE A 348 4.55 -8.43 -8.43
N GLU A 349 3.91 -9.35 -7.70
CA GLU A 349 4.40 -9.82 -6.43
C GLU A 349 5.75 -10.55 -6.58
N TRP A 350 5.88 -11.40 -7.61
CA TRP A 350 7.16 -12.03 -7.95
C TRP A 350 8.24 -11.02 -8.30
N LYS A 351 7.92 -9.98 -9.07
CA LYS A 351 8.88 -8.95 -9.45
C LYS A 351 9.40 -8.20 -8.22
N GLY A 352 8.50 -7.80 -7.32
CA GLY A 352 8.86 -7.17 -6.06
C GLY A 352 9.75 -8.05 -5.19
N TRP A 353 9.47 -9.36 -5.13
CA TRP A 353 10.30 -10.31 -4.40
C TRP A 353 11.68 -10.52 -5.04
N ILE A 354 11.75 -10.66 -6.37
CA ILE A 354 13.01 -10.81 -7.12
C ILE A 354 13.91 -9.59 -6.87
N ASP A 355 13.36 -8.38 -7.02
CA ASP A 355 14.13 -7.15 -6.83
C ASP A 355 14.59 -7.02 -5.36
N TRP A 356 13.78 -7.46 -4.40
CA TRP A 356 14.16 -7.48 -2.98
C TRP A 356 15.30 -8.46 -2.68
N ILE A 357 15.24 -9.70 -3.17
CA ILE A 357 16.33 -10.67 -2.98
C ILE A 357 17.62 -10.19 -3.64
N ARG A 358 17.52 -9.61 -4.84
CA ARG A 358 18.66 -9.06 -5.60
C ARG A 358 19.23 -7.78 -5.03
N SER A 359 18.57 -7.15 -4.05
CA SER A 359 19.13 -6.00 -3.32
C SER A 359 20.38 -6.36 -2.50
N THR A 360 20.57 -7.66 -2.21
CA THR A 360 21.77 -8.19 -1.57
C THR A 360 22.62 -8.97 -2.55
N LYS A 361 23.95 -8.90 -2.38
CA LYS A 361 24.89 -9.65 -3.22
C LYS A 361 24.66 -11.16 -3.08
N GLU A 362 24.52 -11.65 -1.85
CA GLU A 362 24.34 -13.08 -1.59
C GLU A 362 23.01 -13.62 -2.13
N GLY A 363 21.93 -12.83 -2.02
CA GLY A 363 20.63 -13.20 -2.56
C GLY A 363 20.65 -13.24 -4.09
N SER A 364 21.29 -12.25 -4.73
CA SER A 364 21.46 -12.22 -6.19
C SER A 364 22.26 -13.42 -6.70
N GLU A 365 23.36 -13.77 -6.03
CA GLU A 365 24.18 -14.95 -6.39
C GLU A 365 23.40 -16.25 -6.22
N TRP A 366 22.66 -16.41 -5.12
CA TRP A 366 21.82 -17.59 -4.90
C TRP A 366 20.75 -17.74 -5.98
N LEU A 367 20.05 -16.64 -6.32
CA LEU A 367 19.01 -16.65 -7.35
C LEU A 367 19.57 -17.06 -8.71
N GLN A 368 20.71 -16.48 -9.10
CA GLN A 368 21.37 -16.79 -10.37
C GLN A 368 21.80 -18.26 -10.46
N ARG A 369 22.37 -18.82 -9.38
CA ARG A 369 22.72 -20.24 -9.33
C ARG A 369 21.50 -21.14 -9.50
N MET A 370 20.41 -20.83 -8.81
CA MET A 370 19.16 -21.60 -8.91
C MET A 370 18.58 -21.58 -10.33
N GLU A 371 18.56 -20.41 -10.97
CA GLU A 371 18.10 -20.25 -12.36
C GLU A 371 18.98 -21.01 -13.36
N GLN A 372 20.30 -20.96 -13.19
CA GLN A 372 21.25 -21.69 -14.03
C GLN A 372 21.10 -23.20 -13.88
N ASN A 373 21.00 -23.69 -12.63
CA ASN A 373 20.78 -25.10 -12.35
C ASN A 373 19.50 -25.62 -13.02
N TRP A 374 18.41 -24.85 -12.95
CA TRP A 374 17.17 -25.19 -13.64
C TRP A 374 17.34 -25.24 -15.16
N LYS A 375 17.96 -24.21 -15.76
CA LYS A 375 18.23 -24.18 -17.21
C LYS A 375 19.06 -25.38 -17.69
N HIS A 376 20.07 -25.78 -16.93
CA HIS A 376 20.91 -26.93 -17.27
C HIS A 376 20.14 -28.25 -17.25
N ILE A 377 19.26 -28.44 -16.26
CA ILE A 377 18.44 -29.66 -16.13
C ILE A 377 17.33 -29.69 -17.16
N HIS A 378 16.65 -28.55 -17.35
CA HIS A 378 15.52 -28.43 -18.29
C HIS A 378 15.95 -28.58 -19.76
N ASN A 379 17.16 -28.14 -20.12
CA ASN A 379 17.73 -28.38 -21.45
C ASN A 379 18.31 -29.79 -21.62
N GLY A 380 18.30 -30.61 -20.57
CA GLY A 380 18.71 -32.02 -20.63
C GLY A 380 17.64 -32.88 -21.29
N LYS A 381 18.06 -34.01 -21.90
CA LYS A 381 17.18 -34.92 -22.67
C LYS A 381 16.13 -35.69 -21.86
N LYS A 382 15.96 -35.43 -20.55
CA LYS A 382 14.97 -36.12 -19.71
C LYS A 382 13.86 -35.15 -19.32
N PRO A 383 12.57 -35.53 -19.44
CA PRO A 383 11.48 -34.72 -18.92
C PRO A 383 11.62 -34.65 -17.40
N PHE A 384 12.07 -33.51 -16.89
CA PHE A 384 12.22 -33.29 -15.46
C PHE A 384 11.11 -32.35 -14.99
N ASN A 385 10.24 -32.85 -14.11
CA ASN A 385 9.14 -32.09 -13.56
C ASN A 385 9.68 -30.96 -12.65
N LEU A 386 9.17 -29.74 -12.83
CA LEU A 386 9.54 -28.57 -12.04
C LEU A 386 9.29 -28.80 -10.54
N ASP A 387 8.18 -29.42 -10.16
CA ASP A 387 7.85 -29.68 -8.76
C ASP A 387 8.89 -30.57 -8.09
N HIS A 388 9.30 -31.65 -8.76
CA HIS A 388 10.35 -32.55 -8.27
C HIS A 388 11.70 -31.82 -8.12
N PHE A 389 12.06 -30.96 -9.08
CA PHE A 389 13.27 -30.13 -8.97
C PHE A 389 13.21 -29.20 -7.76
N LEU A 390 12.11 -28.48 -7.57
CA LEU A 390 11.97 -27.53 -6.46
C LEU A 390 12.00 -28.25 -5.12
N ASP A 391 11.31 -29.39 -5.00
CA ASP A 391 11.31 -30.20 -3.79
C ASP A 391 12.71 -30.73 -3.48
N TYR A 392 13.41 -31.30 -4.46
CA TYR A 392 14.79 -31.74 -4.28
C TYR A 392 15.68 -30.59 -3.78
N GLN A 393 15.66 -29.44 -4.47
CA GLN A 393 16.49 -28.28 -4.10
C GLN A 393 16.17 -27.74 -2.70
N ARG A 394 14.89 -27.77 -2.31
CA ARG A 394 14.45 -27.32 -0.99
C ARG A 394 14.91 -28.28 0.12
N HIS A 395 14.87 -29.59 -0.11
CA HIS A 395 15.30 -30.60 0.85
C HIS A 395 16.83 -30.67 0.97
N SER A 396 17.54 -30.55 -0.15
CA SER A 396 19.01 -30.57 -0.20
C SER A 396 19.65 -29.25 0.25
N ALA A 397 18.88 -28.16 0.40
CA ALA A 397 19.40 -26.88 0.85
C ALA A 397 20.03 -27.00 2.25
N SER A 398 21.27 -26.55 2.40
CA SER A 398 22.01 -26.56 3.66
C SER A 398 22.59 -25.18 4.00
N GLY A 399 22.93 -24.97 5.27
CA GLY A 399 23.56 -23.74 5.75
C GLY A 399 22.78 -22.47 5.38
N ARG A 400 23.43 -21.58 4.64
CA ARG A 400 22.90 -20.27 4.24
C ARG A 400 21.76 -20.37 3.22
N ASP A 401 21.68 -21.44 2.43
CA ASP A 401 20.66 -21.56 1.38
C ASP A 401 19.25 -21.83 1.94
N LYS A 402 19.15 -22.47 3.11
CA LYS A 402 17.87 -22.63 3.83
C LYS A 402 17.22 -21.28 4.15
N ARG A 403 18.01 -20.22 4.33
CA ARG A 403 17.48 -18.87 4.58
C ARG A 403 16.67 -18.38 3.39
N TRP A 404 17.20 -18.51 2.17
CA TRP A 404 16.57 -18.01 0.95
C TRP A 404 15.25 -18.73 0.65
N TRP A 405 15.23 -20.06 0.82
CA TRP A 405 14.01 -20.86 0.69
C TRP A 405 12.90 -20.49 1.69
N LYS A 406 13.27 -19.98 2.88
CA LYS A 406 12.31 -19.48 3.88
C LYS A 406 11.75 -18.09 3.53
N LEU A 407 12.43 -17.33 2.68
CA LEU A 407 11.98 -16.01 2.25
C LEU A 407 10.98 -16.06 1.09
N ILE A 408 10.80 -17.21 0.45
CA ILE A 408 9.74 -17.41 -0.55
C ILE A 408 8.40 -17.53 0.18
N PRO A 409 7.40 -16.69 -0.12
CA PRO A 409 6.08 -16.76 0.51
C PRO A 409 5.40 -18.12 0.34
N ALA A 410 4.58 -18.50 1.33
CA ALA A 410 3.85 -19.76 1.27
C ALA A 410 2.86 -19.78 0.08
N GLY A 411 2.87 -20.88 -0.68
CA GLY A 411 2.01 -21.07 -1.86
C GLY A 411 2.58 -20.48 -3.15
N TRP A 412 3.72 -19.79 -3.11
CA TRP A 412 4.40 -19.32 -4.31
C TRP A 412 5.24 -20.42 -4.93
N LYS A 413 5.05 -20.65 -6.24
CA LYS A 413 5.81 -21.63 -7.01
C LYS A 413 7.01 -20.96 -7.69
N PHE A 414 8.20 -21.12 -7.12
CA PHE A 414 9.44 -20.58 -7.68
C PHE A 414 9.70 -21.13 -9.08
N LEU A 415 10.26 -20.32 -9.99
CA LEU A 415 10.48 -20.68 -11.40
C LEU A 415 9.20 -21.01 -12.22
N SER A 416 8.01 -20.74 -11.69
CA SER A 416 6.75 -20.81 -12.44
C SER A 416 6.68 -19.77 -13.56
N ASP A 417 5.66 -19.87 -14.42
CA ASP A 417 5.47 -18.90 -15.51
C ASP A 417 5.34 -17.45 -15.02
N PRO A 418 4.56 -17.12 -13.96
CA PRO A 418 4.54 -15.78 -13.38
C PRO A 418 5.93 -15.30 -12.92
N TYR A 419 6.73 -16.19 -12.31
CA TYR A 419 8.11 -15.88 -11.92
C TYR A 419 8.97 -15.53 -13.13
N ARG A 420 8.87 -16.31 -14.21
CA ARG A 420 9.67 -16.12 -15.41
C ARG A 420 9.33 -14.80 -16.11
N ILE A 421 8.04 -14.49 -16.23
CA ILE A 421 7.57 -13.20 -16.77
C ILE A 421 8.11 -12.05 -15.90
N ALA A 422 7.99 -12.14 -14.58
CA ALA A 422 8.56 -11.17 -13.63
C ALA A 422 10.09 -11.07 -13.72
N ARG A 423 10.77 -12.16 -14.05
CA ARG A 423 12.23 -12.18 -14.16
C ARG A 423 12.77 -11.46 -15.38
N ASP A 424 12.03 -11.54 -16.49
CA ASP A 424 12.40 -11.01 -17.80
C ASP A 424 11.81 -9.63 -18.08
N MET A 425 10.84 -9.16 -17.28
CA MET A 425 10.26 -7.83 -17.47
C MET A 425 11.22 -6.68 -17.18
N SER A 426 11.06 -5.60 -17.95
CA SER A 426 11.77 -4.33 -17.76
C SER A 426 11.22 -3.56 -16.55
N LYS A 427 11.93 -2.49 -16.17
CA LYS A 427 11.50 -1.61 -15.09
C LYS A 427 10.23 -0.82 -15.49
N GLU A 428 10.16 -0.38 -16.73
CA GLU A 428 9.06 0.40 -17.31
C GLU A 428 7.78 -0.44 -17.36
N GLN A 429 7.89 -1.70 -17.79
CA GLN A 429 6.78 -2.66 -17.77
C GLN A 429 6.28 -2.92 -16.34
N TYR A 430 7.20 -3.00 -15.37
CA TYR A 430 6.83 -3.17 -13.96
C TYR A 430 6.13 -1.92 -13.40
N GLU A 431 6.62 -0.73 -13.73
CA GLU A 431 5.99 0.55 -13.37
C GLU A 431 4.59 0.68 -13.98
N TYR A 432 4.41 0.25 -15.23
CA TYR A 432 3.11 0.16 -15.88
C TYR A 432 2.16 -0.76 -15.10
N LEU A 433 2.57 -1.99 -14.78
CA LEU A 433 1.75 -2.91 -13.98
C LEU A 433 1.39 -2.34 -12.60
N LEU A 434 2.35 -1.66 -11.95
CA LEU A 434 2.12 -1.00 -10.67
C LEU A 434 1.12 0.16 -10.76
N SER A 435 0.98 0.80 -11.93
CA SER A 435 0.03 1.89 -12.16
C SER A 435 -1.42 1.42 -12.35
N LEU A 436 -1.62 0.13 -12.63
CA LEU A 436 -2.95 -0.43 -12.82
C LEU A 436 -3.67 -0.60 -11.46
N PRO A 437 -4.93 -0.12 -11.33
CA PRO A 437 -5.74 -0.32 -10.13
C PRO A 437 -6.44 -1.69 -10.11
N LEU A 438 -7.05 -2.02 -8.98
CA LEU A 438 -7.97 -3.16 -8.85
C LEU A 438 -9.37 -2.86 -9.36
N ALA A 439 -9.76 -1.58 -9.36
CA ALA A 439 -11.04 -1.10 -9.86
C ALA A 439 -10.86 0.22 -10.62
N LEU A 440 -11.53 0.34 -11.76
CA LEU A 440 -11.79 1.62 -12.41
C LEU A 440 -13.20 2.07 -12.06
N TYR A 441 -13.37 3.35 -11.74
CA TYR A 441 -14.65 4.00 -11.61
C TYR A 441 -14.81 5.03 -12.73
N ILE A 442 -15.92 4.96 -13.45
CA ILE A 442 -16.18 5.79 -14.61
C ILE A 442 -17.50 6.53 -14.34
N PRO A 443 -17.44 7.76 -13.79
CA PRO A 443 -18.63 8.52 -13.40
C PRO A 443 -19.54 8.82 -14.58
N SER A 444 -18.97 9.18 -15.74
CA SER A 444 -19.72 9.47 -16.98
C SER A 444 -20.55 8.27 -17.45
N ALA A 445 -20.04 7.05 -17.22
CA ALA A 445 -20.69 5.80 -17.59
C ALA A 445 -21.46 5.15 -16.43
N HIS A 446 -21.42 5.72 -15.22
CA HIS A 446 -21.94 5.11 -13.99
C HIS A 446 -21.52 3.64 -13.79
N THR A 447 -20.25 3.37 -14.10
CA THR A 447 -19.74 2.00 -14.27
C THR A 447 -18.48 1.77 -13.45
N PHE A 448 -18.36 0.56 -12.90
CA PHE A 448 -17.10 0.05 -12.37
C PHE A 448 -16.55 -1.04 -13.30
N VAL A 449 -15.25 -0.99 -13.55
CA VAL A 449 -14.51 -2.10 -14.16
C VAL A 449 -13.69 -2.77 -13.07
N VAL A 450 -13.84 -4.08 -12.93
CA VAL A 450 -13.11 -4.93 -11.97
C VAL A 450 -12.89 -6.28 -12.62
N HIS A 451 -11.80 -6.96 -12.29
CA HIS A 451 -11.45 -8.21 -12.95
C HIS A 451 -12.48 -9.32 -12.67
N ALA A 452 -12.72 -9.63 -11.40
CA ALA A 452 -13.63 -10.72 -11.05
C ALA A 452 -15.06 -10.25 -10.76
N GLY A 453 -15.25 -9.06 -10.16
CA GLY A 453 -16.56 -8.54 -9.78
C GLY A 453 -16.57 -7.80 -8.45
N ILE A 454 -17.71 -7.16 -8.14
CA ILE A 454 -17.99 -6.48 -6.87
C ILE A 454 -19.28 -7.00 -6.26
N LEU A 455 -19.38 -6.98 -4.94
CA LEU A 455 -20.65 -7.22 -4.28
C LEU A 455 -21.57 -6.00 -4.41
N PRO A 456 -22.80 -6.14 -4.93
CA PRO A 456 -23.73 -5.02 -5.08
C PRO A 456 -24.41 -4.62 -3.76
N SER A 457 -24.34 -5.49 -2.74
CA SER A 457 -24.92 -5.26 -1.41
C SER A 457 -24.13 -6.05 -0.37
N ASP A 458 -24.15 -5.59 0.88
CA ASP A 458 -23.58 -6.34 1.99
C ASP A 458 -24.46 -7.57 2.28
N PRO A 459 -23.95 -8.80 2.10
CA PRO A 459 -24.73 -10.02 2.25
C PRO A 459 -25.19 -10.28 3.70
N ARG A 460 -24.71 -9.50 4.69
CA ARG A 460 -25.13 -9.60 6.09
C ARG A 460 -26.51 -9.00 6.35
N TYR A 461 -27.04 -8.22 5.40
CA TYR A 461 -28.33 -7.54 5.53
C TYR A 461 -29.19 -7.78 4.29
N PRO A 462 -30.53 -7.65 4.39
CA PRO A 462 -31.38 -7.64 3.21
C PRO A 462 -30.97 -6.55 2.22
N TYR A 463 -31.05 -6.82 0.91
CA TYR A 463 -30.61 -5.88 -0.12
C TYR A 463 -31.41 -4.56 -0.12
N TYR A 464 -32.63 -4.58 0.43
CA TYR A 464 -33.53 -3.42 0.56
C TYR A 464 -33.37 -2.65 1.88
N ASP A 465 -32.41 -2.99 2.74
CA ASP A 465 -32.17 -2.28 4.00
C ASP A 465 -31.63 -0.86 3.76
N ARG A 466 -32.53 0.13 3.74
CA ARG A 466 -32.24 1.55 3.53
C ARG A 466 -31.31 2.18 4.59
N LYS A 467 -31.06 1.52 5.72
CA LYS A 467 -30.15 2.05 6.75
C LYS A 467 -28.70 1.63 6.47
N ARG A 468 -28.50 0.42 5.94
CA ARG A 468 -27.18 -0.23 5.86
C ARG A 468 -26.68 -0.44 4.45
N GLN A 469 -27.57 -0.60 3.47
CA GLN A 469 -27.17 -0.90 2.09
C GLN A 469 -26.85 0.39 1.31
N PRO A 470 -25.67 0.49 0.69
CA PRO A 470 -25.26 1.66 -0.09
C PRO A 470 -26.26 2.08 -1.17
N LEU A 471 -26.76 1.12 -1.94
CA LEU A 471 -27.66 1.36 -3.07
C LEU A 471 -29.13 1.50 -2.68
N ALA A 472 -29.50 1.19 -1.43
CA ALA A 472 -30.88 1.32 -0.96
C ALA A 472 -31.17 2.69 -0.32
N ARG A 473 -30.18 3.60 -0.29
CA ARG A 473 -30.28 4.88 0.41
C ARG A 473 -29.62 6.02 -0.33
N ILE A 474 -30.14 7.22 -0.16
CA ILE A 474 -29.52 8.45 -0.64
C ILE A 474 -28.39 8.82 0.36
N PRO A 475 -27.14 8.99 -0.09
CA PRO A 475 -26.06 9.41 0.80
C PRO A 475 -26.23 10.87 1.24
N GLY A 476 -26.03 11.14 2.53
CA GLY A 476 -25.97 12.50 3.05
C GLY A 476 -24.62 13.14 2.74
N LEU A 477 -24.62 14.29 2.05
CA LEU A 477 -23.40 15.02 1.70
C LEU A 477 -22.87 15.91 2.86
N SER A 478 -23.68 16.13 3.91
CA SER A 478 -23.31 16.80 5.17
C SER A 478 -24.03 16.18 6.38
N ARG A 479 -23.46 16.32 7.59
CA ARG A 479 -24.00 15.75 8.85
C ARG A 479 -25.36 16.32 9.29
N SER A 480 -25.89 17.35 8.62
CA SER A 480 -27.14 18.04 8.98
C SER A 480 -28.31 17.79 8.03
N ASP A 481 -28.12 17.11 6.91
CA ASP A 481 -29.11 17.19 5.83
C ASP A 481 -30.11 16.03 5.87
N SER A 482 -31.41 16.37 5.87
CA SER A 482 -32.49 15.41 5.70
C SER A 482 -32.46 14.80 4.29
N PRO A 483 -32.84 13.52 4.09
CA PRO A 483 -32.79 12.85 2.79
C PRO A 483 -33.56 13.58 1.67
N ASP A 484 -34.60 14.33 2.04
CA ASP A 484 -35.52 15.00 1.11
C ASP A 484 -35.07 16.42 0.69
N SER A 485 -34.01 16.97 1.31
CA SER A 485 -33.57 18.36 1.09
C SER A 485 -32.20 18.52 0.41
N VAL A 486 -31.48 17.43 0.11
CA VAL A 486 -30.05 17.46 -0.27
C VAL A 486 -29.75 18.34 -1.50
N CYS A 487 -30.61 18.32 -2.52
CA CYS A 487 -30.42 19.12 -3.75
C CYS A 487 -31.50 20.19 -3.97
N SER A 488 -32.49 20.32 -3.07
CA SER A 488 -33.66 21.20 -3.26
C SER A 488 -33.32 22.70 -3.15
N GLY A 489 -32.17 23.05 -2.56
CA GLY A 489 -31.67 24.44 -2.46
C GLY A 489 -30.50 24.79 -3.39
N SER A 490 -30.04 23.86 -4.24
CA SER A 490 -28.91 24.11 -5.14
C SER A 490 -29.34 24.93 -6.36
N LYS A 491 -28.59 26.00 -6.68
CA LYS A 491 -28.75 26.74 -7.95
C LYS A 491 -28.51 25.88 -9.18
N ASP A 492 -27.72 24.81 -9.02
CA ASP A 492 -27.45 23.80 -10.03
C ASP A 492 -27.86 22.42 -9.48
N ARG A 493 -29.10 22.03 -9.78
CA ARG A 493 -29.68 20.77 -9.32
C ARG A 493 -29.04 19.56 -10.00
N LEU A 494 -28.62 19.71 -11.26
CA LEU A 494 -28.04 18.61 -12.04
C LEU A 494 -26.66 18.23 -11.48
N SER A 495 -25.79 19.21 -11.25
CA SER A 495 -24.48 19.00 -10.62
C SER A 495 -24.61 18.37 -9.22
N CYS A 496 -25.58 18.82 -8.42
CA CYS A 496 -25.83 18.24 -7.11
C CYS A 496 -26.25 16.77 -7.20
N MET A 497 -27.17 16.43 -8.11
CA MET A 497 -27.61 15.05 -8.30
C MET A 497 -26.48 14.13 -8.76
N SER A 498 -25.61 14.59 -9.67
CA SER A 498 -24.43 13.82 -10.08
C SER A 498 -23.51 13.51 -8.90
N ARG A 499 -23.24 14.49 -8.03
CA ARG A 499 -22.41 14.28 -6.83
C ARG A 499 -23.02 13.32 -5.82
N VAL A 500 -24.34 13.38 -5.62
CA VAL A 500 -25.06 12.42 -4.76
C VAL A 500 -24.96 11.02 -5.32
N ARG A 501 -25.15 10.86 -6.64
CA ARG A 501 -25.04 9.58 -7.33
C ARG A 501 -23.63 9.00 -7.24
N GLU A 502 -22.60 9.82 -7.50
CA GLU A 502 -21.21 9.39 -7.36
C GLU A 502 -20.89 8.91 -5.94
N ALA A 503 -21.35 9.65 -4.92
CA ALA A 503 -21.17 9.26 -3.53
C ALA A 503 -21.88 7.93 -3.21
N GLN A 504 -23.01 7.65 -3.85
CA GLN A 504 -23.79 6.42 -3.67
C GLN A 504 -23.09 5.23 -4.36
N GLU A 505 -22.56 5.43 -5.56
CA GLU A 505 -21.83 4.42 -6.33
C GLU A 505 -20.53 4.04 -5.61
N LEU A 506 -19.75 5.03 -5.17
CA LEU A 506 -18.51 4.81 -4.39
C LEU A 506 -18.77 4.17 -3.01
N ALA A 507 -19.99 4.26 -2.49
CA ALA A 507 -20.36 3.57 -1.25
C ALA A 507 -20.35 2.04 -1.41
N ILE A 508 -20.50 1.50 -2.62
CA ILE A 508 -20.35 0.05 -2.88
C ILE A 508 -18.95 -0.43 -2.50
N LEU A 509 -17.90 0.31 -2.87
CA LEU A 509 -16.52 -0.04 -2.54
C LEU A 509 -16.15 0.34 -1.10
N SER A 510 -16.65 1.48 -0.61
CA SER A 510 -16.22 2.04 0.68
C SER A 510 -17.05 1.59 1.89
N GLN A 511 -18.26 1.06 1.71
CA GLN A 511 -19.13 0.66 2.83
C GLN A 511 -19.39 -0.84 2.91
N ILE A 512 -19.21 -1.61 1.82
CA ILE A 512 -19.28 -3.07 1.85
C ILE A 512 -17.90 -3.61 2.22
N PRO A 513 -17.70 -4.17 3.43
CA PRO A 513 -16.35 -4.51 3.91
C PRO A 513 -15.61 -5.51 3.04
N GLN A 514 -16.33 -6.40 2.36
CA GLN A 514 -15.77 -7.42 1.48
C GLN A 514 -15.12 -6.80 0.23
N ASN A 515 -15.73 -5.74 -0.33
CA ASN A 515 -15.20 -5.06 -1.52
C ASN A 515 -13.90 -4.27 -1.23
N LYS A 516 -13.56 -4.05 0.05
CA LYS A 516 -12.28 -3.46 0.47
C LYS A 516 -11.12 -4.44 0.43
N HIS A 517 -11.40 -5.74 0.30
CA HIS A 517 -10.37 -6.77 0.30
C HIS A 517 -9.88 -6.99 -1.15
N PRO A 518 -8.61 -6.71 -1.48
CA PRO A 518 -8.07 -6.85 -2.84
C PRO A 518 -8.41 -8.17 -3.51
N TRP A 519 -8.25 -9.24 -2.75
CA TRP A 519 -8.55 -10.60 -3.18
C TRP A 519 -9.97 -10.78 -3.74
N VAL A 520 -10.99 -10.09 -3.23
CA VAL A 520 -12.39 -10.20 -3.71
C VAL A 520 -12.54 -9.63 -5.12
N LEU A 521 -11.88 -8.51 -5.40
CA LEU A 521 -11.94 -7.83 -6.71
C LEU A 521 -11.23 -8.63 -7.81
N MET A 522 -10.23 -9.43 -7.43
CA MET A 522 -9.46 -10.28 -8.36
C MET A 522 -9.92 -11.74 -8.39
N ASN A 523 -10.68 -12.20 -7.40
CA ASN A 523 -11.09 -13.60 -7.29
C ASN A 523 -12.50 -13.68 -6.68
N MET A 524 -13.54 -13.72 -7.51
CA MET A 524 -14.89 -13.89 -6.97
C MET A 524 -15.04 -15.30 -6.36
N ARG A 525 -15.34 -15.37 -5.06
CA ARG A 525 -15.71 -16.60 -4.34
C ARG A 525 -17.15 -16.57 -3.91
N GLY A 526 -17.76 -17.75 -3.85
CA GLY A 526 -19.02 -17.92 -3.14
C GLY A 526 -18.80 -17.85 -1.62
N ILE A 527 -19.85 -17.44 -0.90
CA ILE A 527 -19.90 -17.54 0.57
C ILE A 527 -20.96 -18.60 0.93
N LYS A 528 -20.59 -19.64 1.68
CA LYS A 528 -21.50 -20.69 2.13
C LYS A 528 -21.58 -20.61 3.65
N LYS A 529 -22.78 -20.44 4.20
CA LYS A 529 -23.03 -20.31 5.66
C LYS A 529 -22.14 -19.24 6.32
N GLY A 530 -21.96 -18.10 5.66
CA GLY A 530 -21.13 -16.99 6.18
C GLY A 530 -19.61 -17.22 6.11
N LYS A 531 -19.13 -18.33 5.53
CA LYS A 531 -17.70 -18.61 5.31
C LYS A 531 -17.35 -18.55 3.82
N VAL A 532 -16.21 -17.92 3.50
CA VAL A 532 -15.67 -17.83 2.13
C VAL A 532 -15.10 -19.19 1.72
N PHE A 533 -15.58 -19.77 0.62
CA PHE A 533 -15.11 -21.08 0.13
C PHE A 533 -14.44 -20.97 -1.24
N ARG A 534 -13.31 -21.67 -1.44
CA ARG A 534 -12.68 -21.88 -2.76
C ARG A 534 -13.40 -23.08 -3.38
N SER A 535 -14.15 -22.92 -4.47
CA SER A 535 -14.80 -24.07 -5.12
C SER A 535 -13.98 -24.51 -6.32
N VAL A 536 -13.65 -25.81 -6.36
CA VAL A 536 -13.05 -26.50 -7.51
C VAL A 536 -14.15 -27.09 -8.43
N SER A 537 -15.42 -27.12 -8.02
CA SER A 537 -16.49 -27.66 -8.87
C SER A 537 -17.86 -27.13 -8.46
N TYR A 538 -18.20 -25.92 -8.90
CA TYR A 538 -19.57 -25.39 -8.94
C TYR A 538 -19.58 -24.20 -9.92
N ARG A 539 -19.72 -24.48 -11.21
CA ARG A 539 -19.72 -23.48 -12.29
C ARG A 539 -20.81 -22.41 -12.00
N TYR A 540 -20.39 -21.22 -11.55
CA TYR A 540 -21.18 -19.98 -11.39
C TYR A 540 -22.20 -19.92 -10.22
N LEU A 541 -21.85 -20.42 -9.03
CA LEU A 541 -22.63 -20.21 -7.80
C LEU A 541 -21.98 -19.16 -6.89
N VAL A 542 -22.62 -17.98 -6.75
CA VAL A 542 -22.28 -17.00 -5.69
C VAL A 542 -23.32 -17.16 -4.58
N TYR A 543 -22.88 -17.39 -3.35
CA TYR A 543 -23.78 -17.64 -2.20
C TYR A 543 -24.66 -18.90 -2.29
N GLY A 544 -24.27 -19.90 -3.10
CA GLY A 544 -25.13 -21.08 -3.35
C GLY A 544 -26.35 -20.77 -4.22
N ARG A 545 -26.37 -19.61 -4.89
CA ARG A 545 -27.38 -19.22 -5.88
C ARG A 545 -26.76 -19.06 -7.25
N LYS A 546 -27.43 -19.58 -8.28
CA LYS A 546 -26.96 -19.59 -9.66
C LYS A 546 -26.88 -18.13 -10.14
N LEU A 547 -25.75 -17.74 -10.73
CA LEU A 547 -25.57 -16.41 -11.31
C LEU A 547 -26.71 -16.13 -12.30
N SER A 548 -27.54 -15.12 -12.04
CA SER A 548 -28.75 -14.86 -12.83
C SER A 548 -28.63 -13.69 -13.80
N ALA A 549 -27.59 -12.86 -13.70
CA ALA A 549 -27.21 -11.87 -14.71
C ALA A 549 -25.88 -11.19 -14.35
N VAL A 550 -25.12 -10.83 -15.39
CA VAL A 550 -24.16 -9.72 -15.37
C VAL A 550 -24.97 -8.50 -15.79
N VAL A 551 -25.18 -7.53 -14.90
CA VAL A 551 -25.94 -6.32 -15.23
C VAL A 551 -24.98 -5.31 -15.85
N LEU A 552 -24.93 -5.28 -17.18
CA LEU A 552 -24.58 -4.09 -17.95
C LEU A 552 -25.92 -3.40 -18.24
N GLY A 553 -26.14 -2.23 -17.66
CA GLY A 553 -27.40 -1.50 -17.78
C GLY A 553 -27.50 -0.73 -19.10
N GLY A 554 -28.63 -0.92 -19.79
CA GLY A 554 -29.04 -0.15 -20.98
C GLY A 554 -30.04 -0.97 -21.82
N ASP A 555 -31.33 -0.74 -21.60
CA ASP A 555 -32.53 -1.34 -22.21
C ASP A 555 -32.35 -2.36 -23.35
N ILE A 556 -32.66 -3.63 -23.07
CA ILE A 556 -32.83 -4.66 -24.10
C ILE A 556 -34.32 -4.79 -24.40
N GLY A 557 -34.74 -4.16 -25.50
CA GLY A 557 -35.94 -4.56 -26.21
C GLY A 557 -35.80 -6.01 -26.67
N LEU A 558 -36.85 -6.79 -26.43
CA LEU A 558 -37.02 -8.13 -26.98
C LEU A 558 -36.80 -8.06 -28.50
N ILE A 559 -35.82 -8.78 -29.03
CA ILE A 559 -35.69 -9.02 -30.47
C ILE A 559 -36.00 -10.49 -30.70
N ASP A 560 -36.95 -10.67 -31.61
CA ASP A 560 -37.63 -11.90 -32.02
C ASP A 560 -36.71 -13.10 -32.28
N GLU A 561 -37.25 -14.26 -31.89
CA GLU A 561 -36.92 -15.55 -32.49
C GLU A 561 -37.37 -15.50 -33.96
N ASP A 562 -36.43 -15.71 -34.88
CA ASP A 562 -36.60 -16.11 -36.30
C ASP A 562 -35.81 -15.21 -37.27
N ALA A 563 -34.59 -15.62 -37.61
CA ALA A 563 -33.93 -15.29 -38.88
C ALA A 563 -32.75 -16.24 -39.16
N ASP A 564 -33.07 -17.21 -40.01
CA ASP A 564 -32.30 -18.11 -40.87
C ASP A 564 -30.76 -17.96 -41.04
N ASP A 565 -30.14 -19.14 -40.94
CA ASP A 565 -29.26 -19.83 -41.91
C ASP A 565 -28.02 -19.12 -42.48
N TRP A 566 -26.83 -19.63 -42.09
CA TRP A 566 -25.60 -19.55 -42.88
C TRP A 566 -24.71 -20.78 -42.60
N THR A 567 -24.68 -21.72 -43.55
CA THR A 567 -23.64 -22.75 -43.71
C THR A 567 -22.38 -22.15 -44.32
N ILE A 568 -21.20 -22.54 -43.82
CA ILE A 568 -19.91 -22.27 -44.47
C ILE A 568 -19.25 -23.63 -44.71
N GLU A 569 -18.96 -23.89 -45.98
CA GLU A 569 -18.22 -25.05 -46.49
C GLU A 569 -16.75 -24.99 -46.02
N ASP A 570 -16.27 -26.14 -45.52
CA ASP A 570 -14.85 -26.38 -45.27
C ASP A 570 -14.15 -26.73 -46.58
N SER A 571 -13.07 -26.02 -46.89
CA SER A 571 -12.07 -26.40 -47.89
C SER A 571 -10.69 -26.24 -47.25
N ASP A 572 -10.03 -27.39 -47.12
CA ASP A 572 -8.59 -27.69 -47.15
C ASP A 572 -7.69 -26.86 -46.22
N GLY A 573 -7.01 -27.44 -45.23
CA GLY A 573 -6.23 -28.67 -45.27
C GLY A 573 -4.78 -28.27 -45.01
N ASP A 574 -4.27 -28.56 -43.82
CA ASP A 574 -2.86 -28.76 -43.52
C ASP A 574 -2.74 -29.35 -42.10
N GLU A 575 -2.59 -30.67 -42.08
CA GLU A 575 -2.27 -31.50 -40.92
C GLU A 575 -0.85 -31.20 -40.43
N VAL A 576 -0.69 -31.01 -39.12
CA VAL A 576 0.55 -31.34 -38.42
C VAL A 576 0.17 -32.01 -37.10
N ASP A 577 0.61 -33.26 -36.98
CA ASP A 577 0.30 -34.23 -35.95
C ASP A 577 0.72 -33.80 -34.53
N ASP A 578 -0.21 -33.91 -33.57
CA ASP A 578 0.09 -33.98 -32.14
C ASP A 578 -0.28 -35.40 -31.67
N GLU A 579 0.74 -36.23 -31.43
CA GLU A 579 0.62 -37.55 -30.80
C GLU A 579 0.19 -37.40 -29.33
N SER A 580 -0.86 -38.15 -28.99
CA SER A 580 -1.44 -38.32 -27.67
C SER A 580 -0.61 -39.31 -26.84
N ASP A 581 -0.16 -38.90 -25.65
CA ASP A 581 0.27 -39.83 -24.60
C ASP A 581 -0.84 -39.95 -23.55
N ASP A 582 -1.41 -41.15 -23.51
CA ASP A 582 -2.32 -41.67 -22.50
C ASP A 582 -1.55 -41.97 -21.19
N GLU A 583 -2.11 -41.58 -20.05
CA GLU A 583 -1.66 -42.04 -18.73
C GLU A 583 -2.46 -43.29 -18.34
N ASP A 584 -1.83 -44.45 -18.45
CA ASP A 584 -2.28 -45.72 -17.84
C ASP A 584 -1.68 -45.87 -16.43
N ASP A 585 -2.57 -46.10 -15.46
CA ASP A 585 -2.26 -46.52 -14.09
C ASP A 585 -2.01 -48.05 -14.05
N GLU A 586 -0.80 -48.47 -13.68
CA GLU A 586 -0.48 -49.84 -13.19
C GLU A 586 0.32 -49.70 -11.88
N SER A 587 -0.30 -50.07 -10.75
CA SER A 587 -0.13 -51.34 -10.02
C SER A 587 1.20 -51.49 -9.29
N ASP A 588 1.15 -51.72 -7.98
CA ASP A 588 2.02 -52.70 -7.33
C ASP A 588 1.38 -53.21 -6.02
N GLU A 589 1.40 -54.53 -5.91
CA GLU A 589 0.79 -55.38 -4.88
C GLU A 589 1.70 -55.60 -3.65
N ASN A 590 1.07 -56.26 -2.66
CA ASN A 590 1.60 -57.08 -1.55
C ASN A 590 1.69 -56.39 -0.17
N GLU A 591 1.36 -57.03 0.94
CA GLU A 591 0.66 -58.28 1.30
C GLU A 591 0.32 -58.10 2.80
N ASP A 592 -0.81 -58.65 3.28
CA ASP A 592 -0.95 -59.37 4.56
C ASP A 592 -2.42 -59.42 5.04
N ASP A 593 -3.06 -60.53 4.68
CA ASP A 593 -3.78 -61.48 5.55
C ASP A 593 -4.65 -60.97 6.72
N GLN A 594 -5.98 -61.15 6.61
CA GLN A 594 -6.80 -61.97 7.53
C GLN A 594 -8.32 -61.75 7.32
N GLY A 595 -9.00 -62.84 6.93
CA GLY A 595 -10.13 -63.38 7.70
C GLY A 595 -11.56 -62.92 7.40
N TYR A 596 -12.40 -63.94 7.19
CA TYR A 596 -13.84 -64.06 7.47
C TYR A 596 -14.87 -63.83 6.34
N ASP A 597 -15.28 -64.97 5.78
CA ASP A 597 -16.63 -65.57 5.81
C ASP A 597 -17.83 -64.92 5.07
N ASP A 598 -18.40 -65.79 4.24
CA ASP A 598 -19.83 -66.13 4.08
C ASP A 598 -20.70 -65.56 2.93
N GLU A 599 -21.14 -66.55 2.15
CA GLU A 599 -22.50 -66.82 1.64
C GLU A 599 -23.04 -66.11 0.37
N ASP A 600 -23.20 -66.95 -0.66
CA ASP A 600 -24.43 -67.24 -1.43
C ASP A 600 -25.32 -66.09 -1.94
N ASP A 601 -25.47 -65.98 -3.26
CA ASP A 601 -26.70 -66.46 -3.95
C ASP A 601 -26.68 -66.18 -5.47
N GLU A 602 -27.20 -67.16 -6.21
CA GLU A 602 -27.54 -67.12 -7.62
C GLU A 602 -28.58 -66.03 -7.97
N VAL A 603 -28.57 -65.56 -9.23
CA VAL A 603 -29.68 -65.70 -10.20
C VAL A 603 -29.56 -64.64 -11.32
N ASP A 604 -29.57 -65.20 -12.52
CA ASP A 604 -29.65 -64.62 -13.86
C ASP A 604 -30.89 -63.72 -14.09
N SER A 605 -30.73 -62.58 -14.77
CA SER A 605 -31.57 -62.21 -15.94
C SER A 605 -31.38 -60.76 -16.40
N ASN A 606 -31.05 -60.67 -17.69
CA ASN A 606 -31.09 -59.52 -18.58
C ASN A 606 -32.18 -58.47 -18.29
N LYS A 607 -31.77 -57.20 -18.11
CA LYS A 607 -32.56 -56.04 -18.54
C LYS A 607 -31.70 -54.78 -18.75
N ARG A 608 -31.60 -54.38 -20.02
CA ARG A 608 -31.19 -53.06 -20.52
C ARG A 608 -31.50 -51.93 -19.53
N ARG A 609 -30.44 -51.27 -19.02
CA ARG A 609 -30.54 -49.94 -18.41
C ARG A 609 -29.26 -49.15 -18.68
N ARG A 610 -29.43 -48.08 -19.47
CA ARG A 610 -28.57 -46.91 -19.67
C ARG A 610 -27.40 -46.81 -18.67
N LYS A 611 -26.19 -47.14 -19.11
CA LYS A 611 -24.95 -46.66 -18.48
C LYS A 611 -24.88 -45.15 -18.69
N LYS A 612 -25.10 -44.40 -17.62
CA LYS A 612 -24.58 -43.03 -17.47
C LYS A 612 -23.06 -43.13 -17.63
N LYS A 613 -22.52 -42.64 -18.75
CA LYS A 613 -21.11 -42.25 -18.81
C LYS A 613 -20.95 -41.09 -17.83
N HIS A 614 -20.26 -41.34 -16.73
CA HIS A 614 -19.55 -40.30 -16.00
C HIS A 614 -18.53 -39.73 -16.99
N HIS A 615 -18.69 -38.46 -17.36
CA HIS A 615 -17.65 -37.72 -18.06
C HIS A 615 -16.81 -37.05 -16.99
N ASP A 616 -15.59 -37.54 -16.87
CA ASP A 616 -14.52 -36.87 -16.19
C ASP A 616 -14.16 -35.58 -16.95
N GLY A 617 -13.81 -34.55 -16.18
CA GLY A 617 -12.54 -33.84 -16.42
C GLY A 617 -12.31 -32.91 -17.61
N ASP A 618 -13.31 -32.32 -18.28
CA ASP A 618 -12.97 -31.36 -19.35
C ASP A 618 -12.53 -29.98 -18.82
N THR A 619 -11.22 -29.78 -18.83
CA THR A 619 -10.54 -28.48 -18.76
C THR A 619 -10.67 -27.80 -20.12
N ILE A 620 -11.54 -26.79 -20.26
CA ILE A 620 -11.79 -26.13 -21.55
C ILE A 620 -10.80 -24.97 -21.75
N ARG A 621 -9.92 -25.10 -22.75
CA ARG A 621 -9.06 -24.02 -23.28
C ARG A 621 -9.87 -22.99 -24.06
N PHE A 622 -9.39 -21.74 -24.08
CA PHE A 622 -10.03 -20.60 -24.74
C PHE A 622 -10.15 -20.84 -26.27
N GLY A 623 -11.38 -20.79 -26.81
CA GLY A 623 -11.63 -20.85 -28.27
C GLY A 623 -12.72 -21.82 -28.74
N VAL A 624 -13.22 -22.73 -27.92
CA VAL A 624 -14.27 -23.68 -28.33
C VAL A 624 -15.65 -23.19 -27.87
N ASN A 625 -16.61 -23.14 -28.80
CA ASN A 625 -17.98 -22.61 -28.73
C ASN A 625 -18.19 -21.10 -28.90
N ARG A 626 -17.81 -20.57 -30.09
CA ARG A 626 -18.32 -19.37 -30.80
C ARG A 626 -19.47 -18.54 -30.13
N LYS A 627 -19.30 -18.05 -28.91
CA LYS A 627 -20.18 -17.06 -28.25
C LYS A 627 -19.36 -16.16 -27.33
N ALA A 628 -18.55 -15.30 -27.93
CA ALA A 628 -18.36 -13.95 -27.38
C ALA A 628 -19.55 -13.12 -27.89
N LYS A 629 -20.48 -12.75 -27.00
CA LYS A 629 -21.47 -11.72 -27.32
C LYS A 629 -20.82 -10.37 -27.03
N LEU A 630 -20.32 -9.72 -28.07
CA LEU A 630 -20.10 -8.28 -28.09
C LEU A 630 -21.41 -7.65 -28.56
N ALA A 631 -22.09 -6.90 -27.69
CA ALA A 631 -23.22 -6.07 -28.08
C ALA A 631 -22.70 -4.64 -28.27
N THR A 632 -22.69 -4.17 -29.51
CA THR A 632 -22.52 -2.78 -29.87
C THR A 632 -23.68 -1.98 -29.29
N VAL A 633 -23.39 -0.96 -28.47
CA VAL A 633 -24.36 0.08 -28.17
C VAL A 633 -23.97 1.30 -29.01
N LYS A 634 -24.79 1.60 -30.03
CA LYS A 634 -24.80 2.93 -30.64
C LYS A 634 -25.44 3.88 -29.63
N CYS A 635 -24.74 4.95 -29.27
CA CYS A 635 -25.33 6.06 -28.53
C CYS A 635 -26.44 6.72 -29.38
N PRO A 636 -27.59 7.09 -28.79
CA PRO A 636 -28.56 7.97 -29.44
C PRO A 636 -28.06 9.40 -29.59
#